data_AF-A0A1K1M4I0-F1
#
_entry.id   AF-A0A1K1M4I0-F1
#
_cell.length_a   1.000
_cell.length_b   1.000
_cell.length_c   1.000
_cell.angle_alpha   90.00
_cell.angle_beta   90.00
_cell.angle_gamma   90.00
#
_symmetry.space_group_name_H-M   'P 1'
#
loop_
_entity.id
_entity.type
_entity.pdbx_description
1 polymer ?
#
loop_
_entity_poly.entity_id
_entity_poly.type
_entity_poly.pdbx_seq_one_letter_code
_entity_poly.pdbx_strand_id
1 'polypeptide(L)'
;MEESNNIAKAKELVTELSKHCVSAMSNREYSNLSKLPYKVMTFVNALNWRMKECAESAILLLESNYTHPSLMLIRSAMENAAIIVKLADIVAGVIERKDIVDADDEDLMRLLFANNYRKDEPIIGEYDGHYKAERIGKHVKRADELYPGFKRYYGYLCEFVHPNYDGVSHSYSLLHIEEEYTDFGPQLNPTFALYNAFTITLLLALSIYVDQVTSIDDNLDDFIHLCDIDIIKQNSVNR
;
A
#
# COMPACT_ATOMS: atom_id res chain seq x y z
N MET A 1 14.38 -24.05 8.20
CA MET A 1 14.61 -24.28 6.75
C MET A 1 13.52 -23.66 5.87
N GLU A 2 12.33 -23.33 6.42
CA GLU A 2 11.24 -22.63 5.73
C GLU A 2 11.39 -21.08 5.69
N GLU A 3 12.03 -20.46 6.70
CA GLU A 3 12.25 -18.99 6.80
C GLU A 3 13.03 -18.40 5.61
N SER A 4 14.09 -19.10 5.19
CA SER A 4 14.92 -18.70 4.04
C SER A 4 14.10 -18.63 2.74
N ASN A 5 12.97 -19.36 2.68
CA ASN A 5 12.10 -19.39 1.50
C ASN A 5 11.23 -18.13 1.39
N ASN A 6 10.69 -17.60 2.50
CA ASN A 6 9.78 -16.45 2.44
C ASN A 6 10.50 -15.16 2.06
N ILE A 7 11.68 -14.91 2.63
CA ILE A 7 12.48 -13.73 2.30
C ILE A 7 12.99 -13.81 0.85
N ALA A 8 13.42 -14.99 0.39
CA ALA A 8 13.81 -15.18 -1.00
C ALA A 8 12.66 -14.86 -1.97
N LYS A 9 11.46 -15.40 -1.71
CA LYS A 9 10.26 -15.09 -2.51
C LYS A 9 9.87 -13.61 -2.45
N ALA A 10 10.01 -12.96 -1.29
CA ALA A 10 9.77 -11.53 -1.18
C ALA A 10 10.75 -10.73 -2.06
N LYS A 11 12.03 -11.13 -2.13
CA LYS A 11 13.02 -10.53 -3.03
C LYS A 11 12.67 -10.73 -4.51
N GLU A 12 12.14 -11.90 -4.88
CA GLU A 12 11.64 -12.16 -6.24
C GLU A 12 10.48 -11.22 -6.59
N LEU A 13 9.49 -11.05 -5.71
CA LEU A 13 8.38 -10.12 -5.93
C LEU A 13 8.82 -8.65 -5.96
N VAL A 14 9.82 -8.26 -5.17
CA VAL A 14 10.42 -6.91 -5.26
C VAL A 14 11.09 -6.70 -6.63
N THR A 15 11.72 -7.75 -7.16
CA THR A 15 12.31 -7.72 -8.50
C THR A 15 11.21 -7.58 -9.57
N GLU A 16 10.08 -8.26 -9.39
CA GLU A 16 8.92 -8.11 -10.27
C GLU A 16 8.34 -6.69 -10.20
N LEU A 17 8.04 -6.19 -8.99
CA LEU A 17 7.55 -4.84 -8.74
C LEU A 17 8.49 -3.77 -9.34
N SER A 18 9.79 -4.00 -9.32
CA SER A 18 10.77 -3.07 -9.88
C SER A 18 10.59 -2.84 -11.39
N LYS A 19 9.96 -3.78 -12.12
CA LYS A 19 9.63 -3.61 -13.54
C LYS A 19 8.51 -2.58 -13.76
N HIS A 20 7.65 -2.38 -12.77
CA HIS A 20 6.57 -1.38 -12.78
C HIS A 20 7.02 0.00 -12.25
N CYS A 21 8.29 0.13 -11.81
CA CYS A 21 8.82 1.40 -11.30
C CYS A 21 9.36 2.25 -12.46
N VAL A 22 8.65 3.31 -12.81
CA VAL A 22 9.08 4.28 -13.83
C VAL A 22 9.71 5.52 -13.20
N SER A 23 10.68 6.13 -13.88
CA SER A 23 11.34 7.36 -13.41
C SER A 23 10.59 8.64 -13.80
N ALA A 24 9.79 8.57 -14.86
CA ALA A 24 8.97 9.66 -15.37
C ALA A 24 7.85 9.09 -16.24
N MET A 25 6.82 9.91 -16.48
CA MET A 25 5.76 9.64 -17.44
C MET A 25 5.20 10.95 -17.98
N SER A 26 4.58 10.89 -19.15
CA SER A 26 3.89 12.01 -19.80
C SER A 26 2.39 11.75 -19.85
N ASN A 27 1.57 12.79 -19.70
CA ASN A 27 0.12 12.64 -19.83
C ASN A 27 -0.31 12.09 -21.20
N ARG A 28 0.40 12.50 -22.25
CA ARG A 28 0.14 12.07 -23.64
C ARG A 28 0.47 10.60 -23.90
N GLU A 29 1.20 9.94 -23.02
CA GLU A 29 1.43 8.49 -23.10
C GLU A 29 0.15 7.70 -22.83
N TYR A 30 -0.79 8.27 -22.04
CA TYR A 30 -2.03 7.59 -21.68
C TYR A 30 -3.23 8.12 -22.45
N SER A 31 -3.42 9.43 -22.54
CA SER A 31 -4.49 10.00 -23.35
C SER A 31 -4.22 11.46 -23.74
N ASN A 32 -4.69 11.83 -24.93
CA ASN A 32 -4.72 13.23 -25.38
C ASN A 32 -6.06 13.93 -25.08
N LEU A 33 -7.05 13.21 -24.55
CA LEU A 33 -8.41 13.70 -24.30
C LEU A 33 -8.71 13.71 -22.79
N SER A 34 -8.70 12.54 -22.15
CA SER A 34 -9.01 12.40 -20.73
C SER A 34 -7.77 12.53 -19.84
N LYS A 35 -7.94 13.20 -18.69
CA LYS A 35 -6.92 13.27 -17.64
C LYS A 35 -6.99 12.10 -16.65
N LEU A 36 -8.09 11.33 -16.67
CA LEU A 36 -8.34 10.29 -15.66
C LEU A 36 -7.29 9.18 -15.68
N PRO A 37 -6.86 8.64 -16.84
CA PRO A 37 -5.78 7.66 -16.89
C PRO A 37 -4.46 8.18 -16.31
N TYR A 38 -4.11 9.43 -16.62
CA TYR A 38 -2.93 10.06 -16.07
C TYR A 38 -3.00 10.22 -14.54
N LYS A 39 -4.17 10.56 -13.98
CA LYS A 39 -4.37 10.64 -12.52
C LYS A 39 -4.16 9.29 -11.85
N VAL A 40 -4.79 8.22 -12.38
CA VAL A 40 -4.60 6.84 -11.89
C VAL A 40 -3.13 6.47 -11.90
N MET A 41 -2.47 6.61 -13.05
CA MET A 41 -1.09 6.18 -13.22
C MET A 41 -0.09 7.05 -12.47
N THR A 42 -0.42 8.32 -12.18
CA THR A 42 0.38 9.16 -11.27
C THR A 42 0.45 8.53 -9.89
N PHE A 43 -0.69 8.13 -9.35
CA PHE A 43 -0.73 7.55 -8.02
C PHE A 43 -0.14 6.14 -7.99
N VAL A 44 -0.44 5.30 -8.99
CA VAL A 44 0.12 3.95 -9.12
C VAL A 44 1.65 4.00 -9.18
N ASN A 45 2.22 4.84 -10.05
CA ASN A 45 3.68 4.93 -10.20
C ASN A 45 4.37 5.45 -8.94
N ALA A 46 3.78 6.43 -8.23
CA ALA A 46 4.30 6.88 -6.94
C ALA A 46 4.20 5.78 -5.85
N LEU A 47 3.10 5.05 -5.83
CA LEU A 47 2.87 3.97 -4.88
C LEU A 47 3.81 2.77 -5.15
N ASN A 48 4.16 2.48 -6.40
CA ASN A 48 5.12 1.44 -6.77
C ASN A 48 6.48 1.69 -6.12
N TRP A 49 6.97 2.93 -6.20
CA TRP A 49 8.21 3.33 -5.51
C TRP A 49 8.08 3.20 -3.99
N ARG A 50 6.99 3.70 -3.40
CA ARG A 50 6.76 3.58 -1.95
C ARG A 50 6.73 2.13 -1.49
N MET A 51 6.07 1.25 -2.25
CA MET A 51 6.00 -0.19 -1.95
C MET A 51 7.38 -0.83 -2.04
N LYS A 52 8.14 -0.52 -3.10
CA LYS A 52 9.50 -1.01 -3.29
C LYS A 52 10.41 -0.62 -2.13
N GLU A 53 10.45 0.66 -1.78
CA GLU A 53 11.29 1.16 -0.68
C GLU A 53 10.92 0.54 0.66
N CYS A 54 9.62 0.40 0.95
CA CYS A 54 9.14 -0.28 2.16
C CYS A 54 9.60 -1.74 2.21
N ALA A 55 9.45 -2.47 1.10
CA ALA A 55 9.76 -3.89 1.04
C ALA A 55 11.27 -4.16 1.08
N GLU A 56 12.07 -3.44 0.29
CA GLU A 56 13.54 -3.56 0.30
C GLU A 56 14.11 -3.27 1.69
N SER A 57 13.63 -2.20 2.33
CA SER A 57 14.06 -1.82 3.67
C SER A 57 13.59 -2.81 4.73
N ALA A 58 12.36 -3.34 4.64
CA ALA A 58 11.88 -4.37 5.55
C ALA A 58 12.73 -5.64 5.46
N ILE A 59 13.06 -6.08 4.25
CA ILE A 59 13.92 -7.24 4.00
C ILE A 59 15.31 -7.01 4.60
N LEU A 60 15.94 -5.87 4.32
CA LEU A 60 17.26 -5.53 4.85
C LEU A 60 17.29 -5.56 6.38
N LEU A 61 16.26 -5.02 7.02
CA LEU A 61 16.15 -5.01 8.49
C LEU A 61 15.91 -6.41 9.06
N LEU A 62 15.08 -7.23 8.41
CA LEU A 62 14.87 -8.63 8.82
C LEU A 62 16.16 -9.45 8.74
N GLU A 63 16.93 -9.30 7.64
CA GLU A 63 18.22 -9.97 7.46
C GLU A 63 19.29 -9.48 8.45
N SER A 64 19.13 -8.26 8.94
CA SER A 64 20.02 -7.64 9.93
C SER A 64 19.53 -7.83 11.38
N ASN A 65 18.52 -8.67 11.62
CA ASN A 65 17.89 -8.92 12.93
C ASN A 65 17.27 -7.69 13.61
N TYR A 66 16.99 -6.63 12.84
CA TYR A 66 16.20 -5.48 13.29
C TYR A 66 14.71 -5.75 13.04
N THR A 67 14.16 -6.78 13.71
CA THR A 67 12.79 -7.25 13.49
C THR A 67 11.76 -6.18 13.79
N HIS A 68 11.82 -5.52 14.95
CA HIS A 68 10.79 -4.56 15.33
C HIS A 68 10.62 -3.39 14.32
N PRO A 69 11.68 -2.67 13.91
CA PRO A 69 11.54 -1.63 12.88
C PRO A 69 11.15 -2.20 11.50
N SER A 70 11.49 -3.46 11.18
CA SER A 70 10.99 -4.08 9.95
C SER A 70 9.47 -4.24 9.98
N LEU A 71 8.86 -4.58 11.12
CA LEU A 71 7.40 -4.70 11.26
C LEU A 71 6.66 -3.40 10.95
N MET A 72 7.26 -2.24 11.25
CA MET A 72 6.71 -0.93 10.88
C MET A 72 6.63 -0.77 9.36
N LEU A 73 7.66 -1.22 8.64
CA LEU A 73 7.71 -1.17 7.18
C LEU A 73 6.80 -2.23 6.54
N ILE A 74 6.71 -3.43 7.11
CA ILE A 74 5.78 -4.46 6.65
C ILE A 74 4.33 -3.98 6.82
N ARG A 75 4.02 -3.28 7.92
CA ARG A 75 2.72 -2.64 8.10
C ARG A 75 2.48 -1.60 7.00
N SER A 76 3.44 -0.72 6.73
CA SER A 76 3.33 0.25 5.63
C SER A 76 3.13 -0.45 4.27
N ALA A 77 3.80 -1.58 4.02
CA ALA A 77 3.61 -2.38 2.82
C ALA A 77 2.18 -2.97 2.71
N MET A 78 1.60 -3.45 3.81
CA MET A 78 0.19 -3.85 3.86
C MET A 78 -0.74 -2.65 3.56
N GLU A 79 -0.45 -1.47 4.09
CA GLU A 79 -1.25 -0.27 3.79
C GLU A 79 -1.16 0.10 2.31
N ASN A 80 0.01 -0.01 1.68
CA ASN A 80 0.18 0.18 0.24
C ASN A 80 -0.62 -0.85 -0.57
N ALA A 81 -0.59 -2.13 -0.17
CA ALA A 81 -1.36 -3.20 -0.80
C ALA A 81 -2.88 -2.92 -0.72
N ALA A 82 -3.37 -2.39 0.40
CA ALA A 82 -4.78 -2.01 0.53
C ALA A 82 -5.17 -0.83 -0.39
N ILE A 83 -4.26 0.11 -0.62
CA ILE A 83 -4.51 1.26 -1.50
C ILE A 83 -4.47 0.86 -2.98
N ILE A 84 -3.53 0.01 -3.41
CA ILE A 84 -3.49 -0.44 -4.82
C ILE A 84 -4.73 -1.27 -5.18
N VAL A 85 -5.27 -2.05 -4.23
CA VAL A 85 -6.58 -2.72 -4.37
C VAL A 85 -7.69 -1.71 -4.68
N LYS A 86 -7.73 -0.57 -3.98
CA LYS A 86 -8.72 0.47 -4.25
C LYS A 86 -8.54 1.10 -5.64
N LEU A 87 -7.31 1.26 -6.12
CA LEU A 87 -7.06 1.77 -7.47
C LEU A 87 -7.51 0.76 -8.54
N ALA A 88 -7.21 -0.53 -8.33
CA ALA A 88 -7.68 -1.60 -9.21
C ALA A 88 -9.21 -1.68 -9.24
N ASP A 89 -9.88 -1.53 -8.09
CA ASP A 89 -11.35 -1.46 -8.00
C ASP A 89 -11.93 -0.29 -8.83
N ILE A 90 -11.28 0.87 -8.86
CA ILE A 90 -11.73 2.02 -9.66
C ILE A 90 -11.63 1.69 -11.15
N VAL A 91 -10.48 1.19 -11.60
CA VAL A 91 -10.25 0.82 -13.00
C VAL A 91 -11.23 -0.27 -13.44
N ALA A 92 -11.33 -1.36 -12.67
CA ALA A 92 -12.23 -2.47 -12.96
C ALA A 92 -13.70 -2.03 -12.95
N GLY A 93 -14.09 -1.18 -12.00
CA GLY A 93 -15.46 -0.68 -11.88
C GLY A 93 -15.89 0.14 -13.10
N VAL A 94 -15.01 0.98 -13.64
CA VAL A 94 -15.29 1.73 -14.89
C VAL A 94 -15.45 0.78 -16.08
N ILE A 95 -14.59 -0.23 -16.19
CA ILE A 95 -14.65 -1.23 -17.27
C ILE A 95 -15.93 -2.06 -17.20
N GLU A 96 -16.28 -2.55 -16.01
CA GLU A 96 -17.48 -3.35 -15.79
C GLU A 96 -18.75 -2.55 -16.13
N ARG A 97 -18.83 -1.30 -15.67
CA ARG A 97 -19.97 -0.41 -15.95
C ARG A 97 -20.00 0.10 -17.38
N LYS A 98 -18.85 0.13 -18.07
CA LYS A 98 -18.62 0.82 -19.35
C LYS A 98 -19.01 2.30 -19.28
N ASP A 99 -18.83 2.89 -18.11
CA ASP A 99 -19.25 4.26 -17.80
C ASP A 99 -18.40 4.84 -16.67
N ILE A 100 -18.24 6.17 -16.70
CA ILE A 100 -17.49 6.93 -15.71
C ILE A 100 -18.49 7.76 -14.93
N VAL A 101 -18.39 7.70 -13.61
CA VAL A 101 -19.22 8.49 -12.71
C VAL A 101 -18.36 9.49 -11.95
N ASP A 102 -18.96 10.60 -11.50
CA ASP A 102 -18.25 11.66 -10.76
C ASP A 102 -17.46 11.13 -9.56
N ALA A 103 -17.96 10.06 -8.93
CA ALA A 103 -17.30 9.41 -7.80
C ALA A 103 -15.93 8.79 -8.16
N ASP A 104 -15.71 8.38 -9.41
CA ASP A 104 -14.43 7.81 -9.85
C ASP A 104 -13.32 8.88 -9.82
N ASP A 105 -13.60 10.07 -10.36
CA ASP A 105 -12.65 11.19 -10.31
C ASP A 105 -12.49 11.73 -8.88
N GLU A 106 -13.59 11.82 -8.13
CA GLU A 106 -13.54 12.32 -6.76
C GLU A 106 -12.69 11.42 -5.84
N ASP A 107 -12.82 10.10 -5.98
CA ASP A 107 -12.00 9.14 -5.23
C ASP A 107 -10.52 9.22 -5.62
N LEU A 108 -10.20 9.38 -6.92
CA LEU A 108 -8.81 9.57 -7.36
C LEU A 108 -8.21 10.88 -6.86
N MET A 109 -9.00 11.96 -6.87
CA MET A 109 -8.57 13.25 -6.34
C MET A 109 -8.33 13.17 -4.82
N ARG A 110 -9.16 12.43 -4.07
CA ARG A 110 -8.90 12.15 -2.66
C ARG A 110 -7.60 11.36 -2.47
N LEU A 111 -7.35 10.32 -3.25
CA LEU A 111 -6.11 9.57 -3.14
C LEU A 111 -4.88 10.47 -3.40
N LEU A 112 -4.91 11.28 -4.47
CA LEU A 112 -3.78 12.13 -4.88
C LEU A 112 -3.50 13.29 -3.93
N PHE A 113 -4.55 13.95 -3.42
CA PHE A 113 -4.39 15.26 -2.80
C PHE A 113 -4.88 15.35 -1.36
N ALA A 114 -5.51 14.31 -0.81
CA ALA A 114 -6.04 14.39 0.53
C ALA A 114 -4.96 14.28 1.62
N ASN A 115 -5.15 15.04 2.69
CA ASN A 115 -4.44 14.84 3.95
C ASN A 115 -5.36 15.17 5.13
N ASN A 116 -4.83 15.07 6.34
CA ASN A 116 -5.57 15.35 7.57
C ASN A 116 -4.94 16.46 8.42
N TYR A 117 -4.20 17.39 7.80
CA TYR A 117 -3.73 18.59 8.51
C TYR A 117 -4.92 19.38 9.06
N ARG A 118 -4.71 19.99 10.23
CA ARG A 118 -5.71 20.85 10.87
C ARG A 118 -5.84 22.13 10.03
N LYS A 119 -7.02 22.77 10.09
CA LYS A 119 -7.30 23.97 9.26
C LYS A 119 -6.37 25.15 9.58
N ASP A 120 -5.81 25.17 10.77
CA ASP A 120 -4.91 26.19 11.30
C ASP A 120 -3.42 25.83 11.14
N GLU A 121 -3.11 24.65 10.61
CA GLU A 121 -1.72 24.26 10.32
C GLU A 121 -1.25 24.87 9.00
N PRO A 122 0.02 25.32 8.92
CA PRO A 122 0.59 25.83 7.68
C PRO A 122 0.56 24.73 6.62
N ILE A 123 -0.07 25.03 5.49
CA ILE A 123 -0.11 24.09 4.38
C ILE A 123 1.29 24.01 3.78
N ILE A 124 1.85 22.80 3.73
CA ILE A 124 3.11 22.51 3.06
C ILE A 124 2.80 22.04 1.63
N GLY A 125 3.37 22.72 0.65
CA GLY A 125 3.22 22.37 -0.77
C GLY A 125 1.96 22.93 -1.44
N GLU A 126 1.48 22.25 -2.48
CA GLU A 126 0.35 22.68 -3.33
C GLU A 126 -1.04 22.24 -2.79
N TYR A 127 -1.10 21.71 -1.57
CA TYR A 127 -2.37 21.35 -0.97
C TYR A 127 -3.21 22.62 -0.69
N ASP A 128 -4.51 22.55 -0.92
CA ASP A 128 -5.43 23.68 -0.80
C ASP A 128 -6.49 23.46 0.31
N GLY A 129 -6.45 22.31 1.00
CA GLY A 129 -7.41 21.99 2.06
C GLY A 129 -8.69 21.30 1.57
N HIS A 130 -8.87 21.07 0.27
CA HIS A 130 -10.15 20.63 -0.28
C HIS A 130 -10.49 19.17 0.03
N TYR A 131 -9.49 18.27 0.01
CA TYR A 131 -9.70 16.83 0.24
C TYR A 131 -9.20 16.38 1.61
N LYS A 132 -9.99 15.52 2.29
CA LYS A 132 -9.64 14.91 3.58
C LYS A 132 -9.33 13.43 3.45
N ALA A 133 -8.18 13.01 4.00
CA ALA A 133 -7.69 11.66 3.78
C ALA A 133 -8.54 10.65 4.54
N GLU A 134 -8.94 9.60 3.84
CA GLU A 134 -9.70 8.51 4.44
C GLU A 134 -8.85 7.74 5.45
N ARG A 135 -9.50 7.15 6.45
CA ARG A 135 -8.80 6.27 7.39
C ARG A 135 -8.37 5.01 6.65
N ILE A 136 -7.09 4.66 6.76
CA ILE A 136 -6.51 3.47 6.12
C ILE A 136 -7.29 2.17 6.43
N GLY A 137 -7.89 2.08 7.62
CA GLY A 137 -8.74 0.94 8.02
C GLY A 137 -9.93 0.68 7.08
N LYS A 138 -10.43 1.69 6.35
CA LYS A 138 -11.45 1.51 5.31
C LYS A 138 -10.91 0.66 4.15
N HIS A 139 -9.72 0.99 3.66
CA HIS A 139 -9.07 0.25 2.58
C HIS A 139 -8.60 -1.13 3.04
N VAL A 140 -8.10 -1.27 4.27
CA VAL A 140 -7.78 -2.58 4.87
C VAL A 140 -9.01 -3.48 4.91
N LYS A 141 -10.18 -2.95 5.28
CA LYS A 141 -11.43 -3.71 5.25
C LYS A 141 -11.77 -4.15 3.82
N ARG A 142 -11.65 -3.26 2.84
CA ARG A 142 -11.92 -3.58 1.44
C ARG A 142 -10.96 -4.67 0.92
N ALA A 143 -9.68 -4.57 1.23
CA ALA A 143 -8.70 -5.60 0.89
C ALA A 143 -9.03 -6.95 1.53
N ASP A 144 -9.52 -6.98 2.78
CA ASP A 144 -9.94 -8.21 3.47
C ASP A 144 -11.17 -8.89 2.83
N GLU A 145 -12.07 -8.11 2.21
CA GLU A 145 -13.20 -8.65 1.46
C GLU A 145 -12.75 -9.42 0.20
N LEU A 146 -11.67 -8.98 -0.45
CA LEU A 146 -11.08 -9.64 -1.62
C LEU A 146 -10.06 -10.71 -1.25
N TYR A 147 -9.33 -10.50 -0.15
CA TYR A 147 -8.26 -11.36 0.34
C TYR A 147 -8.53 -11.74 1.80
N PRO A 148 -9.37 -12.75 2.07
CA PRO A 148 -9.78 -13.11 3.41
C PRO A 148 -8.59 -13.36 4.36
N GLY A 149 -8.55 -12.62 5.46
CA GLY A 149 -7.49 -12.69 6.45
C GLY A 149 -6.48 -11.55 6.37
N PHE A 150 -6.53 -10.70 5.35
CA PHE A 150 -5.72 -9.49 5.23
C PHE A 150 -5.78 -8.62 6.50
N LYS A 151 -6.99 -8.36 7.00
CA LYS A 151 -7.20 -7.54 8.19
C LYS A 151 -6.62 -8.19 9.45
N ARG A 152 -6.64 -9.53 9.52
CA ARG A 152 -6.08 -10.28 10.64
C ARG A 152 -4.55 -10.12 10.70
N TYR A 153 -3.87 -10.30 9.57
CA TYR A 153 -2.41 -10.12 9.51
C TYR A 153 -1.99 -8.66 9.75
N TYR A 154 -2.76 -7.70 9.21
CA TYR A 154 -2.59 -6.29 9.53
C TYR A 154 -2.72 -6.01 11.03
N GLY A 155 -3.76 -6.58 11.67
CA GLY A 155 -3.99 -6.45 13.11
C GLY A 155 -2.85 -7.02 13.96
N TYR A 156 -2.28 -8.17 13.59
CA TYR A 156 -1.11 -8.72 14.29
C TYR A 156 0.07 -7.76 14.23
N LEU A 157 0.36 -7.16 13.07
CA LEU A 157 1.43 -6.17 12.98
C LEU A 157 1.16 -4.95 13.88
N CYS A 158 -0.09 -4.47 13.91
CA CYS A 158 -0.50 -3.38 14.79
C CYS A 158 -0.16 -3.63 16.27
N GLU A 159 -0.36 -4.85 16.78
CA GLU A 159 -0.01 -5.16 18.17
C GLU A 159 1.49 -5.01 18.44
N PHE A 160 2.34 -5.36 17.48
CA PHE A 160 3.80 -5.21 17.65
C PHE A 160 4.32 -3.81 17.34
N VAL A 161 3.61 -2.95 16.59
CA VAL A 161 4.12 -1.59 16.26
C VAL A 161 3.56 -0.49 17.16
N HIS A 162 2.53 -0.77 17.95
CA HIS A 162 1.96 0.20 18.87
C HIS A 162 2.67 0.17 20.23
N PRO A 163 2.67 1.29 20.99
CA PRO A 163 3.27 1.34 22.31
C PRO A 163 2.39 0.65 23.38
N ASN A 164 2.14 -0.65 23.21
CA ASN A 164 1.37 -1.52 24.10
C ASN A 164 2.30 -2.59 24.73
N TYR A 165 1.73 -3.63 25.32
CA TYR A 165 2.50 -4.73 25.89
C TYR A 165 3.39 -5.41 24.84
N ASP A 166 2.83 -5.84 23.71
CA ASP A 166 3.58 -6.60 22.69
C ASP A 166 4.64 -5.73 21.99
N GLY A 167 4.32 -4.48 21.66
CA GLY A 167 5.23 -3.57 20.98
C GLY A 167 6.28 -2.89 21.86
N VAL A 168 6.10 -2.86 23.19
CA VAL A 168 7.08 -2.25 24.10
C VAL A 168 7.58 -3.26 25.12
N SER A 169 6.76 -3.63 26.09
CA SER A 169 7.21 -4.45 27.22
C SER A 169 7.74 -5.79 26.77
N HIS A 170 6.99 -6.55 25.98
CA HIS A 170 7.41 -7.86 25.49
C HIS A 170 8.52 -7.76 24.44
N SER A 171 8.48 -6.76 23.56
CA SER A 171 9.48 -6.57 22.51
C SER A 171 10.84 -6.04 22.99
N TYR A 172 10.88 -5.37 24.15
CA TYR A 172 12.07 -4.64 24.62
C TYR A 172 12.48 -4.90 26.06
N SER A 173 11.75 -5.71 26.82
CA SER A 173 12.12 -6.06 28.20
C SER A 173 11.99 -7.55 28.48
N LEU A 174 12.94 -8.09 29.23
CA LEU A 174 12.95 -9.48 29.69
C LEU A 174 13.05 -9.49 31.22
N LEU A 175 12.01 -9.99 31.88
CA LEU A 175 11.92 -10.04 33.34
C LEU A 175 12.54 -11.35 33.86
N HIS A 176 13.53 -11.22 34.73
CA HIS A 176 14.17 -12.32 35.45
C HIS A 176 13.61 -12.37 36.87
N ILE A 177 12.55 -13.16 37.04
CA ILE A 177 11.73 -13.16 38.27
C ILE A 177 12.55 -13.67 39.47
N GLU A 178 13.36 -14.71 39.29
CA GLU A 178 14.10 -15.33 40.39
C GLU A 178 15.26 -14.45 40.86
N GLU A 179 15.88 -13.72 39.92
CA GLU A 179 17.01 -12.84 40.14
C GLU A 179 16.62 -11.37 40.40
N GLU A 180 15.32 -11.07 40.39
CA GLU A 180 14.73 -9.75 40.67
C GLU A 180 15.28 -8.60 39.81
N TYR A 181 15.59 -8.84 38.53
CA TYR A 181 16.03 -7.78 37.62
C TYR A 181 15.38 -7.87 36.23
N THR A 182 15.57 -6.84 35.41
CA THR A 182 15.02 -6.76 34.05
C THR A 182 16.11 -6.34 33.07
N ASP A 183 16.26 -7.12 31.99
CA ASP A 183 17.08 -6.73 30.86
C ASP A 183 16.27 -5.90 29.86
N PHE A 184 16.91 -4.90 29.27
CA PHE A 184 16.32 -4.08 28.21
C PHE A 184 17.06 -4.26 26.89
N GLY A 185 16.32 -4.33 25.80
CA GLY A 185 16.86 -4.46 24.46
C GLY A 185 15.94 -5.27 23.54
N PRO A 186 16.19 -5.29 22.23
CA PRO A 186 15.33 -6.00 21.27
C PRO A 186 15.22 -7.49 21.60
N GLN A 187 13.99 -7.97 21.79
CA GLN A 187 13.69 -9.38 22.07
C GLN A 187 13.21 -10.13 20.81
N LEU A 188 12.65 -9.42 19.83
CA LEU A 188 12.15 -10.01 18.59
C LEU A 188 13.30 -10.39 17.66
N ASN A 189 13.54 -11.69 17.51
CA ASN A 189 14.61 -12.25 16.68
C ASN A 189 14.06 -13.43 15.84
N PRO A 190 14.85 -14.03 14.93
CA PRO A 190 14.38 -15.13 14.07
C PRO A 190 13.83 -16.35 14.81
N THR A 191 14.22 -16.58 16.07
CA THR A 191 13.69 -17.69 16.89
C THR A 191 12.35 -17.37 17.54
N PHE A 192 11.86 -16.13 17.43
CA PHE A 192 10.57 -15.73 17.96
C PHE A 192 9.43 -16.49 17.28
N ALA A 193 8.47 -16.98 18.06
CA ALA A 193 7.42 -17.88 17.57
C ALA A 193 6.60 -17.32 16.39
N LEU A 194 6.43 -16.00 16.31
CA LEU A 194 5.69 -15.34 15.24
C LEU A 194 6.56 -14.79 14.11
N TYR A 195 7.89 -15.01 14.14
CA TYR A 195 8.80 -14.49 13.10
C TYR A 195 8.38 -14.93 11.69
N ASN A 196 7.98 -16.21 11.55
CA ASN A 196 7.45 -16.72 10.29
C ASN A 196 6.16 -16.00 9.84
N ALA A 197 5.26 -15.66 10.78
CA ALA A 197 4.06 -14.91 10.44
C ALA A 197 4.39 -13.50 9.92
N PHE A 198 5.44 -12.85 10.45
CA PHE A 198 5.90 -11.54 9.96
C PHE A 198 6.41 -11.61 8.53
N THR A 199 7.27 -12.60 8.21
CA THR A 199 7.80 -12.77 6.84
C THR A 199 6.72 -13.17 5.84
N ILE A 200 5.75 -14.01 6.25
CA ILE A 200 4.56 -14.34 5.44
C ILE A 200 3.72 -13.08 5.17
N THR A 201 3.58 -12.19 6.15
CA THR A 201 2.77 -10.97 5.99
C THR A 201 3.39 -10.03 4.96
N LEU A 202 4.72 -9.90 4.94
CA LEU A 202 5.40 -9.15 3.88
C LEU A 202 5.19 -9.79 2.51
N LEU A 203 5.33 -11.11 2.42
CA LEU A 203 5.12 -11.86 1.18
C LEU A 203 3.68 -11.67 0.66
N LEU A 204 2.69 -11.72 1.55
CA LEU A 204 1.27 -11.49 1.22
C LEU A 204 1.05 -10.07 0.68
N ALA A 205 1.59 -9.05 1.36
CA ALA A 205 1.48 -7.67 0.92
C ALA A 205 2.06 -7.47 -0.48
N LEU A 206 3.25 -8.00 -0.74
CA LEU A 206 3.90 -7.96 -2.05
C LEU A 206 3.14 -8.71 -3.13
N SER A 207 2.65 -9.92 -2.82
CA SER A 207 1.91 -10.74 -3.80
C SER A 207 0.63 -10.04 -4.23
N ILE A 208 -0.16 -9.57 -3.27
CA ILE A 208 -1.38 -8.80 -3.55
C ILE A 208 -1.03 -7.53 -4.35
N TYR A 209 0.02 -6.81 -3.94
CA TYR A 209 0.40 -5.58 -4.62
C TYR A 209 0.76 -5.82 -6.09
N VAL A 210 1.62 -6.81 -6.35
CA VAL A 210 2.05 -7.18 -7.72
C VAL A 210 0.85 -7.61 -8.55
N ASP A 211 -0.01 -8.49 -8.02
CA ASP A 211 -1.22 -8.93 -8.73
C ASP A 211 -2.13 -7.75 -9.11
N GLN A 212 -2.29 -6.77 -8.21
CA GLN A 212 -3.15 -5.61 -8.47
C GLN A 212 -2.53 -4.61 -9.45
N VAL A 213 -1.22 -4.36 -9.41
CA VAL A 213 -0.59 -3.46 -10.39
C VAL A 213 -0.59 -4.11 -11.78
N THR A 214 -0.33 -5.41 -11.89
CA THR A 214 -0.47 -6.15 -13.15
C THR A 214 -1.92 -6.10 -13.66
N SER A 215 -2.91 -6.28 -12.77
CA SER A 215 -4.32 -6.14 -13.17
C SER A 215 -4.66 -4.75 -13.69
N ILE A 216 -4.07 -3.68 -13.15
CA ILE A 216 -4.27 -2.32 -13.67
C ILE A 216 -3.64 -2.19 -15.05
N ASP A 217 -2.40 -2.66 -15.23
CA ASP A 217 -1.67 -2.60 -16.50
C ASP A 217 -2.41 -3.36 -17.61
N ASP A 218 -2.90 -4.57 -17.31
CA ASP A 218 -3.66 -5.42 -18.24
C ASP A 218 -4.98 -4.78 -18.70
N ASN A 219 -5.55 -3.88 -17.90
CA ASN A 219 -6.84 -3.22 -18.13
C ASN A 219 -6.69 -1.76 -18.59
N LEU A 220 -5.46 -1.26 -18.72
CA LEU A 220 -5.19 0.16 -18.91
C LEU A 220 -5.72 0.68 -20.25
N ASP A 221 -5.55 -0.08 -21.33
CA ASP A 221 -5.99 0.32 -22.68
C ASP A 221 -7.52 0.45 -22.76
N ASP A 222 -8.25 -0.52 -22.20
CA ASP A 222 -9.72 -0.49 -22.15
C ASP A 222 -10.21 0.68 -21.29
N PHE A 223 -9.54 0.92 -20.16
CA PHE A 223 -9.84 2.06 -19.29
C PHE A 223 -9.62 3.41 -20.01
N ILE A 224 -8.49 3.58 -20.70
CA ILE A 224 -8.19 4.77 -21.51
C ILE A 224 -9.28 4.98 -22.57
N HIS A 225 -9.66 3.91 -23.28
CA HIS A 225 -10.66 3.99 -24.34
C HIS A 225 -12.01 4.49 -23.81
N LEU A 226 -12.47 3.97 -22.67
CA LEU A 226 -13.72 4.39 -22.03
C LEU A 226 -13.64 5.85 -21.55
N CYS A 227 -12.50 6.25 -20.98
CA CYS A 227 -12.23 7.63 -20.58
C CYS A 227 -12.33 8.62 -21.74
N ASP A 228 -11.81 8.25 -22.91
CA ASP A 228 -11.84 9.10 -24.08
C ASP A 228 -13.25 9.22 -24.68
N ILE A 229 -14.01 8.12 -24.70
CA ILE A 229 -15.41 8.10 -25.12
C ILE A 229 -16.26 9.05 -24.26
N ASP A 230 -16.07 9.02 -22.94
CA ASP A 230 -16.82 9.88 -22.02
C ASP A 230 -16.59 11.38 -22.32
N ILE A 231 -15.34 11.80 -22.50
CA ILE A 231 -15.01 13.18 -22.88
C ILE A 231 -15.66 13.58 -24.21
N ILE A 232 -15.70 12.69 -25.20
CA ILE A 232 -16.36 12.96 -26.48
C ILE A 232 -17.87 13.14 -26.28
N LYS A 233 -18.51 12.29 -25.49
CA LYS A 233 -19.95 12.39 -25.17
C LYS A 233 -20.26 13.73 -24.49
N GLN A 234 -19.51 14.10 -23.46
CA GLN A 234 -19.70 15.36 -22.74
C GLN A 234 -19.56 16.59 -23.66
N ASN A 235 -18.57 16.57 -24.56
CA ASN A 235 -18.38 17.65 -25.53
C ASN A 235 -19.49 17.73 -26.59
N SER A 236 -20.15 16.61 -26.90
CA SER A 236 -21.28 16.57 -27.85
C SER A 236 -22.61 17.02 -27.24
N VAL A 237 -22.79 16.86 -25.92
CA VAL A 237 -23.98 17.35 -25.19
C VAL A 237 -23.93 18.86 -24.93
N ASN A 238 -22.72 19.43 -24.83
CA ASN A 238 -22.49 20.86 -24.57
C ASN A 238 -22.42 21.74 -25.84
N ARG A 239 -22.73 21.19 -27.02
CA ARG A 239 -22.80 21.92 -28.30
C ARG A 239 -24.24 22.04 -28.78
#